data_AF-A0A9X9AAL8-F1
#
_entry.id   AF-A0A9X9AAL8-F1
#
_cell.length_a   1.000
_cell.length_b   1.000
_cell.length_c   1.000
_cell.angle_alpha   90.00
_cell.angle_beta   90.00
_cell.angle_gamma   90.00
#
_symmetry.space_group_name_H-M   'P 1'
#
loop_
_entity.id
_entity.type
_entity.pdbx_description
1 polymer ?
#
loop_
_entity_poly.entity_id
_entity_poly.type
_entity_poly.pdbx_seq_one_letter_code
_entity_poly.pdbx_strand_id
1 'polypeptide(L)'
;MKFVMFLVGLLVVFVLGFLISSDRKKIKYKPIALMLVIQLVLAYFLLNTKVGFVLVKGIADGFGAILKFAEAGVNFVFGGLANDGQAPFFLTVLLPIIFLAVLIGILQHIKVLPIIIRAVGFLLSKVNGLGKLESYNAVAAAIVGQGEVFITVKDQLSKLPKNRLYTLCASSMSTVSMSIVGSYMKMIDPKYVVTALVLNLFSGFIIVHIINPYEVKEEDDILELQEDKKQTFFEMLGEYIMLGFSIAVTVAAMLIGFVALITAINGVFDSIFGITFQSILGYIFSPLAFVMGIPTSEMLQAGQIMATKLVTNEFVAMLDLGKVAGDLSARTVGILSIFLVSFANFSS
;
A
#
# COMPACT_ATOMS: atom_id res chain seq x y z
N MET A 1 25.21 -12.93 -9.88
CA MET A 1 24.20 -12.22 -10.72
C MET A 1 23.09 -11.54 -9.91
N LYS A 2 22.44 -12.20 -8.94
CA LYS A 2 21.32 -11.61 -8.16
C LYS A 2 21.64 -10.27 -7.47
N PHE A 3 22.82 -10.14 -6.86
CA PHE A 3 23.26 -8.89 -6.23
C PHE A 3 23.51 -7.77 -7.26
N VAL A 4 24.05 -8.11 -8.43
CA VAL A 4 24.23 -7.16 -9.53
C VAL A 4 22.88 -6.65 -10.02
N MET A 5 21.91 -7.55 -10.23
CA MET A 5 20.54 -7.16 -10.61
C MET A 5 19.88 -6.25 -9.56
N PHE A 6 20.11 -6.51 -8.28
CA PHE A 6 19.63 -5.62 -7.21
C PHE A 6 20.22 -4.20 -7.33
N LEU A 7 21.53 -4.07 -7.54
CA LEU A 7 22.17 -2.75 -7.74
C LEU A 7 21.67 -2.06 -9.02
N VAL A 8 21.49 -2.81 -10.10
CA VAL A 8 20.92 -2.30 -11.35
C VAL A 8 19.48 -1.84 -11.13
N GLY A 9 18.68 -2.58 -10.36
CA GLY A 9 17.33 -2.18 -9.96
C GLY A 9 17.28 -0.85 -9.25
N LEU A 10 18.12 -0.67 -8.22
CA LEU A 10 18.23 0.61 -7.52
C LEU A 10 18.66 1.74 -8.44
N LEU A 11 19.64 1.49 -9.32
CA LEU A 11 20.12 2.48 -10.28
C LEU A 11 19.02 2.88 -11.27
N VAL A 12 18.27 1.93 -11.82
CA VAL A 12 17.17 2.21 -12.76
C VAL A 12 16.07 3.00 -12.09
N VAL A 13 15.63 2.63 -10.88
CA VAL A 13 14.63 3.40 -10.13
C VAL A 13 15.14 4.82 -9.85
N PHE A 14 16.41 4.96 -9.45
CA PHE A 14 17.02 6.27 -9.25
C PHE A 14 17.05 7.09 -10.54
N VAL A 15 17.47 6.52 -11.67
CA VAL A 15 17.52 7.21 -12.97
C VAL A 15 16.12 7.63 -13.41
N LEU A 16 15.12 6.76 -13.30
CA LEU A 16 13.73 7.09 -13.65
C LEU A 16 13.22 8.26 -12.82
N GLY A 17 13.43 8.25 -11.50
CA GLY A 17 13.07 9.37 -10.64
C GLY A 17 13.88 10.65 -10.94
N PHE A 18 15.17 10.52 -11.23
CA PHE A 18 16.07 11.64 -11.53
C PHE A 18 15.69 12.37 -12.82
N LEU A 19 15.24 11.62 -13.83
CA LEU A 19 14.80 12.18 -15.11
C LEU A 19 13.62 13.14 -14.94
N ILE A 20 12.67 12.78 -14.07
CA ILE A 20 11.46 13.56 -13.76
C ILE A 20 11.60 14.48 -12.52
N SER A 21 12.80 14.59 -11.96
CA SER A 21 13.07 15.37 -10.75
C SER A 21 12.84 16.87 -10.98
N SER A 22 12.15 17.53 -10.04
CA SER A 22 11.86 18.96 -10.09
C SER A 22 13.11 19.83 -9.89
N ASP A 23 14.11 19.36 -9.12
CA ASP A 23 15.38 20.06 -8.92
C ASP A 23 16.51 19.09 -8.56
N ARG A 24 17.16 18.55 -9.60
CA ARG A 24 18.24 17.55 -9.49
C ARG A 24 19.40 17.95 -8.58
N LYS A 25 19.62 19.24 -8.35
CA LYS A 25 20.71 19.75 -7.50
C LYS A 25 20.38 19.69 -6.01
N LYS A 26 19.10 19.63 -5.65
CA LYS A 26 18.64 19.60 -4.25
C LYS A 26 18.42 18.19 -3.69
N ILE A 27 18.70 17.14 -4.47
CA ILE A 27 18.52 15.75 -4.03
C ILE A 27 19.39 15.47 -2.79
N LYS A 28 18.74 15.05 -1.71
CA LYS A 28 19.40 14.74 -0.44
C LYS A 28 19.82 13.27 -0.42
N TYR A 29 21.04 12.98 -0.89
CA TYR A 29 21.56 11.61 -0.99
C TYR A 29 21.75 10.92 0.37
N LYS A 30 22.07 11.67 1.44
CA LYS A 30 22.30 11.10 2.78
C LYS A 30 21.03 10.45 3.36
N PRO A 31 19.86 11.11 3.40
CA PRO A 31 18.59 10.46 3.75
C PRO A 31 18.24 9.27 2.87
N ILE A 32 18.44 9.36 1.54
CA ILE A 32 18.18 8.24 0.62
C ILE A 32 19.01 7.01 1.02
N ALA A 33 20.33 7.19 1.18
CA ALA A 33 21.23 6.11 1.55
C ALA A 33 20.89 5.52 2.94
N LEU A 34 20.59 6.38 3.91
CA LEU A 34 20.20 5.95 5.26
C LEU A 34 18.92 5.10 5.22
N MET A 35 17.88 5.57 4.53
CA MET A 35 16.61 4.83 4.41
C MET A 35 16.79 3.52 3.65
N LEU A 36 17.61 3.47 2.59
CA LEU A 36 17.94 2.23 1.89
C LEU A 36 18.63 1.22 2.80
N VAL A 37 19.60 1.67 3.62
CA VAL A 37 20.26 0.79 4.61
C VAL A 37 19.26 0.28 5.64
N ILE A 38 18.39 1.16 6.16
CA ILE A 38 17.32 0.76 7.09
C ILE A 38 16.40 -0.28 6.45
N GLN A 39 15.97 -0.07 5.22
CA GLN A 39 15.14 -1.03 4.49
C GLN A 39 15.83 -2.38 4.31
N LEU A 40 17.11 -2.39 3.95
CA LEU A 40 17.88 -3.64 3.81
C LEU A 40 17.98 -4.40 5.14
N VAL A 41 18.26 -3.68 6.23
CA VAL A 41 18.31 -4.26 7.57
C VAL A 41 16.95 -4.81 7.98
N LEU A 42 15.87 -4.05 7.78
CA LEU A 42 14.50 -4.46 8.11
C LEU A 42 14.03 -5.64 7.25
N ALA A 43 14.29 -5.62 5.94
CA ALA A 43 13.95 -6.71 5.04
C ALA A 43 14.69 -8.00 5.43
N TYR A 44 15.98 -7.89 5.73
CA TYR A 44 16.76 -9.03 6.23
C TYR A 44 16.20 -9.54 7.57
N PHE A 45 15.96 -8.63 8.52
CA PHE A 45 15.40 -8.97 9.82
C PHE A 45 14.06 -9.70 9.70
N LEU A 46 13.10 -9.13 8.97
CA LEU A 46 11.73 -9.65 8.85
C LEU A 46 11.65 -10.95 8.04
N LEU A 47 12.44 -11.08 6.96
CA LEU A 47 12.32 -12.22 6.03
C LEU A 47 13.34 -13.33 6.26
N ASN A 48 14.48 -13.06 6.91
CA ASN A 48 15.60 -14.01 7.00
C ASN A 48 16.02 -14.36 8.44
N THR A 49 15.33 -13.85 9.47
CA THR A 49 15.64 -14.20 10.87
C THR A 49 14.50 -14.96 11.54
N LYS A 50 14.84 -15.81 12.52
CA LYS A 50 13.84 -16.52 13.33
C LYS A 50 12.95 -15.55 14.13
N VAL A 51 13.54 -14.49 14.66
CA VAL A 51 12.82 -13.46 15.43
C VAL A 51 11.84 -12.71 14.52
N GLY A 52 12.29 -12.28 13.33
CA GLY A 52 11.43 -11.64 12.35
C GLY A 52 10.28 -12.54 11.91
N PHE A 53 10.54 -13.82 11.66
CA PHE A 53 9.50 -14.79 11.36
C PHE A 53 8.45 -14.90 12.48
N VAL A 54 8.88 -15.00 13.75
CA VAL A 54 7.96 -15.05 14.90
C VAL A 54 7.13 -13.77 15.01
N LEU A 55 7.75 -12.60 14.83
CA LEU A 55 7.06 -11.31 14.86
C LEU A 55 6.01 -11.20 13.76
N VAL A 56 6.40 -11.51 12.52
CA VAL A 56 5.52 -11.45 11.35
C VAL A 56 4.37 -12.45 11.48
N LYS A 57 4.66 -13.68 11.93
CA LYS A 57 3.64 -14.69 12.21
C LYS A 57 2.70 -14.24 13.32
N GLY A 58 3.21 -13.66 14.40
CA GLY A 58 2.37 -13.13 15.49
C GLY A 58 1.41 -12.03 15.02
N ILE A 59 1.87 -11.12 14.15
CA ILE A 59 1.00 -10.12 13.53
C ILE A 59 -0.05 -10.78 12.64
N ALA A 60 0.36 -11.72 11.79
CA ALA A 60 -0.56 -12.42 10.89
C ALA A 60 -1.62 -13.24 11.65
N ASP A 61 -1.22 -13.96 12.71
CA ASP A 61 -2.11 -14.73 13.57
C ASP A 61 -3.08 -13.80 14.32
N GLY A 62 -2.61 -12.64 14.78
CA GLY A 62 -3.44 -11.60 15.39
C GLY A 62 -4.50 -11.05 14.43
N PHE A 63 -4.12 -10.72 13.19
CA PHE A 63 -5.07 -10.34 12.14
C PHE A 63 -6.03 -11.49 11.81
N GLY A 64 -5.55 -12.73 11.77
CA GLY A 64 -6.39 -13.91 11.59
C GLY A 64 -7.47 -14.04 12.68
N ALA A 65 -7.13 -13.76 13.94
CA ALA A 65 -8.10 -13.75 15.03
C ALA A 65 -9.13 -12.61 14.88
N ILE A 66 -8.68 -11.41 14.50
CA ILE A 66 -9.56 -10.27 14.23
C ILE A 66 -10.55 -10.59 13.11
N LEU A 67 -10.08 -11.21 12.02
CA LEU A 67 -10.91 -11.60 10.89
C LEU A 67 -11.99 -12.62 11.28
N LYS A 68 -11.71 -13.53 12.21
CA LYS A 68 -12.73 -14.48 12.71
C LYS A 68 -13.90 -13.76 13.41
N PHE A 69 -13.64 -12.68 14.14
CA PHE A 69 -14.70 -11.87 14.74
C PHE A 69 -15.54 -11.16 13.67
N ALA A 70 -14.87 -10.63 12.64
CA ALA A 70 -15.56 -10.02 11.51
C ALA A 70 -16.44 -11.02 10.75
N GLU A 71 -15.91 -12.23 10.50
CA GLU A 71 -16.63 -13.33 9.85
C GLU A 71 -17.90 -13.72 10.62
N ALA A 72 -17.90 -13.69 11.95
CA ALA A 72 -19.11 -13.95 12.75
C ALA A 72 -20.23 -12.94 12.45
N GLY A 73 -19.89 -11.65 12.34
CA GLY A 73 -20.85 -10.60 11.98
C GLY A 73 -21.36 -10.73 10.55
N VAL A 74 -20.48 -11.05 9.60
CA VAL A 74 -20.86 -11.29 8.20
C VAL A 74 -21.79 -12.50 8.09
N ASN A 75 -21.46 -13.60 8.76
CA ASN A 75 -22.26 -14.83 8.73
C ASN A 75 -23.64 -14.65 9.35
N PHE A 76 -23.77 -13.79 10.38
CA PHE A 76 -25.06 -13.46 10.96
C PHE A 76 -26.01 -12.79 9.94
N VAL A 77 -25.50 -11.89 9.12
CA VAL A 77 -26.32 -11.14 8.13
C VAL A 77 -26.48 -11.91 6.81
N PHE A 78 -25.41 -12.56 6.34
CA PHE A 78 -25.30 -13.07 4.96
C PHE A 78 -24.92 -14.56 4.87
N GLY A 79 -24.84 -15.29 5.99
CA GLY A 79 -24.37 -16.68 6.00
C GLY A 79 -25.18 -17.64 5.12
N GLY A 80 -26.48 -17.37 4.93
CA GLY A 80 -27.35 -18.15 4.03
C GLY A 80 -27.30 -17.75 2.55
N LEU A 81 -26.52 -16.72 2.18
CA LEU A 81 -26.41 -16.26 0.78
C LEU A 81 -25.20 -16.83 0.03
N ALA A 82 -24.22 -17.38 0.75
CA ALA A 82 -23.10 -18.06 0.11
C ALA A 82 -23.53 -19.45 -0.35
N ASN A 83 -23.26 -19.80 -1.62
CA ASN A 83 -23.44 -21.18 -2.08
C ASN A 83 -22.55 -22.12 -1.26
N ASP A 84 -23.04 -23.32 -0.95
CA ASP A 84 -22.25 -24.33 -0.26
C ASP A 84 -20.92 -24.57 -0.99
N GLY A 85 -19.81 -24.41 -0.27
CA GLY A 85 -18.45 -24.54 -0.82
C GLY A 85 -17.92 -23.33 -1.60
N GLN A 86 -18.69 -22.26 -1.76
CA GLN A 86 -18.21 -21.00 -2.32
C GLN A 86 -17.92 -19.96 -1.24
N ALA A 87 -16.85 -19.19 -1.43
CA ALA A 87 -16.46 -18.08 -0.58
C ALA A 87 -16.56 -16.78 -1.39
N PRO A 88 -17.76 -16.17 -1.52
CA PRO A 88 -17.92 -14.95 -2.32
C PRO A 88 -16.98 -13.86 -1.83
N PHE A 89 -16.16 -13.33 -2.75
CA PHE A 89 -15.11 -12.35 -2.43
C PHE A 89 -15.63 -11.15 -1.63
N PHE A 90 -16.81 -10.63 -1.98
CA PHE A 90 -17.42 -9.53 -1.24
C PHE A 90 -17.67 -9.88 0.24
N LEU A 91 -18.17 -11.09 0.52
CA LEU A 91 -18.50 -11.53 1.87
C LEU A 91 -17.24 -11.87 2.68
N THR A 92 -16.28 -12.57 2.08
CA THR A 92 -15.15 -13.15 2.80
C THR A 92 -13.91 -12.25 2.87
N VAL A 93 -13.81 -11.26 1.97
CA VAL A 93 -12.63 -10.39 1.86
C VAL A 93 -12.99 -8.92 2.10
N LEU A 94 -14.11 -8.42 1.57
CA LEU A 94 -14.45 -6.99 1.66
C LEU A 94 -15.29 -6.61 2.89
N LEU A 95 -16.34 -7.36 3.23
CA LEU A 95 -17.15 -7.04 4.41
C LEU A 95 -16.37 -7.05 5.75
N PRO A 96 -15.31 -7.85 5.95
CA PRO A 96 -14.48 -7.74 7.15
C PRO A 96 -13.84 -6.36 7.37
N ILE A 97 -13.73 -5.53 6.34
CA ILE A 97 -13.25 -4.14 6.43
C ILE A 97 -14.12 -3.32 7.40
N ILE A 98 -15.42 -3.62 7.51
CA ILE A 98 -16.34 -2.93 8.43
C ILE A 98 -15.85 -3.05 9.88
N PHE A 99 -15.52 -4.27 10.30
CA PHE A 99 -15.04 -4.50 11.66
C PHE A 99 -13.64 -3.92 11.88
N LEU A 100 -12.76 -4.00 10.88
CA LEU A 100 -11.43 -3.39 10.95
C LEU A 100 -11.51 -1.86 11.09
N ALA A 101 -12.42 -1.20 10.35
CA ALA A 101 -12.69 0.22 10.50
C ALA A 101 -13.18 0.56 11.92
N VAL A 102 -14.09 -0.25 12.49
CA VAL A 102 -14.54 -0.08 13.88
C VAL A 102 -13.37 -0.15 14.87
N LEU A 103 -12.46 -1.12 14.71
CA LEU A 103 -11.29 -1.22 15.57
C LEU A 103 -10.39 0.02 15.47
N ILE A 104 -10.17 0.52 14.26
CA ILE A 104 -9.44 1.79 14.04
C ILE A 104 -10.15 2.93 14.76
N GLY A 105 -11.48 3.05 14.62
CA GLY A 105 -12.28 4.06 15.31
C GLY A 105 -12.17 3.98 16.83
N ILE A 106 -12.24 2.77 17.41
CA ILE A 106 -12.07 2.56 18.85
C ILE A 106 -10.68 3.05 19.28
N LEU A 107 -9.62 2.62 18.58
CA LEU A 107 -8.24 2.98 18.92
C LEU A 107 -7.97 4.49 18.73
N GLN A 108 -8.65 5.14 17.77
CA GLN A 108 -8.63 6.58 17.57
C GLN A 108 -9.34 7.31 18.72
N HIS A 109 -10.52 6.84 19.12
CA HIS A 109 -11.34 7.43 20.18
C HIS A 109 -10.64 7.41 21.54
N ILE A 110 -10.00 6.28 21.89
CA ILE A 110 -9.22 6.14 23.14
C ILE A 110 -7.81 6.75 23.05
N LYS A 111 -7.47 7.41 21.93
CA LYS A 111 -6.21 8.11 21.67
C LYS A 111 -4.96 7.23 21.59
N VAL A 112 -5.11 5.93 21.39
CA VAL A 112 -3.96 5.02 21.18
C VAL A 112 -3.32 5.24 19.80
N LEU A 113 -4.12 5.33 18.73
CA LEU A 113 -3.58 5.58 17.38
C LEU A 113 -2.84 6.92 17.25
N PRO A 114 -3.38 8.06 17.71
CA PRO A 114 -2.66 9.33 17.68
C PRO A 114 -1.29 9.27 18.36
N ILE A 115 -1.17 8.56 19.49
CA ILE A 115 0.11 8.39 20.19
C ILE A 115 1.10 7.60 19.33
N ILE A 116 0.65 6.46 18.76
CA ILE A 116 1.49 5.63 17.89
C ILE A 116 1.94 6.42 16.65
N ILE A 117 1.02 7.11 15.98
CA ILE A 117 1.31 7.89 14.77
C ILE A 117 2.34 8.98 15.09
N ARG A 118 2.17 9.73 16.18
CA ARG A 118 3.13 10.77 16.59
C ARG A 118 4.50 10.18 16.93
N ALA A 119 4.54 9.05 17.64
CA ALA A 119 5.79 8.41 18.02
C ALA A 119 6.56 7.89 16.80
N VAL A 120 5.90 7.13 15.93
CA VAL A 120 6.53 6.56 14.73
C VAL A 120 6.85 7.67 13.72
N GLY A 121 5.97 8.66 13.55
CA GLY A 121 6.22 9.82 12.69
C GLY A 121 7.41 10.66 13.17
N PHE A 122 7.59 10.82 14.49
CA PHE A 122 8.77 11.46 15.05
C PHE A 122 10.06 10.65 14.80
N LEU A 123 10.03 9.33 14.98
CA LEU A 123 11.19 8.50 14.67
C LEU A 123 11.54 8.56 13.17
N LEU A 124 10.52 8.55 12.32
CA LEU A 124 10.67 8.61 10.87
C LEU A 124 11.24 9.95 10.40
N SER A 125 10.83 11.07 11.02
CA SER A 125 11.37 12.40 10.69
C SER A 125 12.87 12.53 11.00
N LYS A 126 13.38 11.77 11.97
CA LYS A 126 14.82 11.74 12.28
C LYS A 126 15.66 11.05 11.21
N VAL A 127 15.09 10.15 10.42
CA VAL A 127 15.83 9.36 9.43
C VAL A 127 15.51 9.77 7.99
N ASN A 128 14.30 10.23 7.71
CA ASN A 128 13.88 10.56 6.35
C ASN A 128 14.37 11.94 5.89
N GLY A 129 14.82 12.84 6.77
CA GLY A 129 15.32 14.16 6.37
C GLY A 129 14.26 15.12 5.80
N LEU A 130 12.98 14.86 6.10
CA LEU A 130 11.83 15.72 5.83
C LEU A 130 11.18 16.16 7.16
N GLY A 131 10.16 17.01 7.06
CA GLY A 131 9.46 17.57 8.22
C GLY A 131 8.65 16.55 9.03
N LYS A 132 8.25 16.98 10.23
CA LYS A 132 7.31 16.27 11.11
C LYS A 132 5.97 16.04 10.44
N LEU A 133 5.47 17.01 9.67
CA LEU A 133 4.19 16.90 8.97
C LEU A 133 4.20 15.78 7.93
N GLU A 134 5.22 15.73 7.08
CA GLU A 134 5.38 14.68 6.06
C GLU A 134 5.47 13.31 6.71
N SER A 135 6.26 13.20 7.78
CA SER A 135 6.48 11.95 8.51
C SER A 135 5.22 11.48 9.24
N TYR A 136 4.49 12.40 9.86
CA TYR A 136 3.19 12.14 10.47
C TYR A 136 2.19 11.66 9.41
N ASN A 137 2.08 12.38 8.28
CA ASN A 137 1.15 12.06 7.21
C ASN A 137 1.40 10.65 6.65
N ALA A 138 2.64 10.28 6.36
CA ALA A 138 2.94 8.94 5.84
C ALA A 138 2.52 7.83 6.80
N VAL A 139 2.80 7.99 8.10
CA VAL A 139 2.41 7.01 9.13
C VAL A 139 0.91 7.00 9.35
N ALA A 140 0.27 8.16 9.40
CA ALA A 140 -1.17 8.29 9.54
C ALA A 140 -1.89 7.64 8.34
N ALA A 141 -1.44 7.91 7.11
CA ALA A 141 -1.98 7.31 5.89
C ALA A 141 -1.88 5.78 5.89
N ALA A 142 -0.75 5.23 6.38
CA ALA A 142 -0.58 3.79 6.52
C ALA A 142 -1.55 3.16 7.55
N ILE A 143 -2.11 3.95 8.47
CA ILE A 143 -3.06 3.47 9.46
C ILE A 143 -4.50 3.70 9.01
N VAL A 144 -4.87 4.95 8.71
CA VAL A 144 -6.26 5.33 8.43
C VAL A 144 -6.63 5.21 6.96
N GLY A 145 -5.67 5.38 6.06
CA GLY A 145 -5.89 5.41 4.61
C GLY A 145 -5.52 6.75 3.97
N GLN A 146 -5.34 6.73 2.64
CA GLN A 146 -4.85 7.87 1.88
C GLN A 146 -5.88 9.01 1.74
N GLY A 147 -7.17 8.73 1.85
CA GLY A 147 -8.22 9.77 1.78
C GLY A 147 -8.46 10.42 3.15
N GLU A 148 -8.52 9.58 4.18
CA GLU A 148 -8.88 9.95 5.55
C GLU A 148 -7.77 10.75 6.24
N VAL A 149 -6.51 10.47 5.91
CA VAL A 149 -5.35 11.16 6.52
C VAL A 149 -5.43 12.68 6.37
N PHE A 150 -5.91 13.17 5.23
CA PHE A 150 -5.99 14.60 4.95
C PHE A 150 -7.02 15.34 5.81
N ILE A 151 -7.98 14.62 6.39
CA ILE A 151 -8.93 15.21 7.36
C ILE A 151 -8.18 15.67 8.60
N THR A 152 -7.19 14.89 9.06
CA THR A 152 -6.44 15.18 10.30
C THR A 152 -5.56 16.43 10.23
N VAL A 153 -5.19 16.85 9.01
CA VAL A 153 -4.30 17.99 8.72
C VAL A 153 -4.98 19.08 7.89
N LYS A 154 -6.31 19.01 7.75
CA LYS A 154 -7.11 19.81 6.79
C LYS A 154 -6.84 21.32 6.87
N ASP A 155 -6.72 21.86 8.08
CA ASP A 155 -6.58 23.30 8.31
C ASP A 155 -5.21 23.86 7.89
N GLN A 156 -4.22 22.98 7.72
CA GLN A 156 -2.90 23.35 7.23
C GLN A 156 -2.76 23.20 5.72
N LEU A 157 -3.55 22.34 5.07
CA LEU A 157 -3.37 21.99 3.65
C LEU A 157 -3.39 23.20 2.71
N SER A 158 -4.26 24.18 2.97
CA SER A 158 -4.37 25.40 2.15
C SER A 158 -3.17 26.33 2.26
N LYS A 159 -2.36 26.18 3.31
CA LYS A 159 -1.17 26.99 3.58
C LYS A 159 0.11 26.34 3.05
N LEU A 160 0.05 25.07 2.64
CA LEU A 160 1.23 24.33 2.23
C LEU A 160 1.66 24.67 0.80
N PRO A 161 2.98 24.81 0.56
CA PRO A 161 3.49 24.97 -0.79
C PRO A 161 3.30 23.68 -1.60
N LYS A 162 3.22 23.83 -2.93
CA LYS A 162 2.89 22.74 -3.88
C LYS A 162 3.81 21.51 -3.75
N ASN A 163 5.10 21.73 -3.50
CA ASN A 163 6.07 20.66 -3.28
C ASN A 163 5.75 19.85 -2.01
N ARG A 164 5.34 20.48 -0.91
CA ARG A 164 4.94 19.75 0.30
C ARG A 164 3.66 18.96 0.07
N LEU A 165 2.66 19.56 -0.58
CA LEU A 165 1.43 18.87 -0.96
C LEU A 165 1.71 17.62 -1.82
N TYR A 166 2.60 17.73 -2.82
CA TYR A 166 3.03 16.58 -3.61
C TYR A 166 3.61 15.46 -2.73
N THR A 167 4.49 15.80 -1.78
CA THR A 167 5.06 14.81 -0.85
C THR A 167 4.00 14.15 0.02
N LEU A 168 3.02 14.91 0.52
CA LEU A 168 1.93 14.32 1.31
C LEU A 168 1.13 13.33 0.48
N CYS A 169 0.74 13.69 -0.75
CA CYS A 169 0.03 12.77 -1.64
C CYS A 169 0.86 11.54 -2.01
N ALA A 170 2.09 11.74 -2.49
CA ALA A 170 2.95 10.64 -2.94
C ALA A 170 3.31 9.68 -1.79
N SER A 171 3.57 10.19 -0.59
CA SER A 171 3.82 9.35 0.59
C SER A 171 2.56 8.59 1.02
N SER A 172 1.38 9.22 1.00
CA SER A 172 0.11 8.52 1.28
C SER A 172 -0.16 7.38 0.29
N MET A 173 0.00 7.63 -1.01
CA MET A 173 -0.19 6.63 -2.08
C MET A 173 0.81 5.47 -2.01
N SER A 174 1.99 5.69 -1.43
CA SER A 174 2.99 4.63 -1.24
C SER A 174 2.59 3.60 -0.19
N THR A 175 1.59 3.90 0.65
CA THR A 175 1.12 3.05 1.74
C THR A 175 -0.25 2.42 1.42
N VAL A 176 -0.78 1.64 2.36
CA VAL A 176 -2.15 1.11 2.33
C VAL A 176 -2.79 1.29 3.71
N SER A 177 -4.12 1.31 3.79
CA SER A 177 -4.83 1.43 5.07
C SER A 177 -4.79 0.13 5.88
N MET A 178 -4.69 0.22 7.20
CA MET A 178 -4.81 -0.95 8.09
C MET A 178 -6.19 -1.60 8.01
N SER A 179 -7.22 -0.87 7.56
CA SER A 179 -8.60 -1.38 7.43
C SER A 179 -8.74 -2.48 6.38
N ILE A 180 -7.81 -2.54 5.41
CA ILE A 180 -7.84 -3.50 4.29
C ILE A 180 -6.68 -4.50 4.32
N VAL A 181 -5.73 -4.36 5.26
CA VAL A 181 -4.59 -5.27 5.40
C VAL A 181 -5.04 -6.72 5.58
N GLY A 182 -6.11 -6.93 6.37
CA GLY A 182 -6.70 -8.26 6.56
C GLY A 182 -7.18 -8.88 5.24
N SER A 183 -7.70 -8.07 4.31
CA SER A 183 -8.12 -8.50 2.98
C SER A 183 -6.92 -8.95 2.14
N TYR A 184 -5.80 -8.20 2.15
CA TYR A 184 -4.58 -8.61 1.44
C TYR A 184 -3.99 -9.90 1.99
N MET A 185 -4.03 -10.11 3.31
CA MET A 185 -3.55 -11.34 3.95
C MET A 185 -4.36 -12.59 3.56
N LYS A 186 -5.57 -12.43 3.03
CA LYS A 186 -6.37 -13.52 2.45
C LYS A 186 -5.99 -13.84 1.00
N MET A 187 -5.30 -12.93 0.32
CA MET A 187 -4.98 -13.02 -1.12
C MET A 187 -3.52 -13.35 -1.38
N ILE A 188 -2.61 -12.87 -0.54
CA ILE A 188 -1.16 -13.11 -0.62
C ILE A 188 -0.59 -13.45 0.75
N ASP A 189 0.59 -14.09 0.78
CA ASP A 189 1.23 -14.55 2.02
C ASP A 189 1.39 -13.37 3.02
N PRO A 190 0.82 -13.48 4.25
CA PRO A 190 0.87 -12.41 5.25
C PRO A 190 2.28 -11.89 5.53
N LYS A 191 3.32 -12.72 5.35
CA LYS A 191 4.69 -12.27 5.59
C LYS A 191 5.13 -11.17 4.63
N TYR A 192 4.67 -11.23 3.38
CA TYR A 192 4.98 -10.20 2.39
C TYR A 192 4.14 -8.95 2.63
N VAL A 193 2.89 -9.09 3.08
CA VAL A 193 2.04 -7.95 3.46
C VAL A 193 2.68 -7.16 4.60
N VAL A 194 2.97 -7.81 5.74
CA VAL A 194 3.58 -7.16 6.91
C VAL A 194 4.92 -6.51 6.56
N THR A 195 5.75 -7.21 5.79
CA THR A 195 7.05 -6.67 5.37
C THR A 195 6.88 -5.44 4.47
N ALA A 196 5.97 -5.49 3.49
CA ALA A 196 5.74 -4.39 2.58
C ALA A 196 5.19 -3.14 3.29
N LEU A 197 4.27 -3.30 4.25
CA LEU A 197 3.76 -2.19 5.07
C LEU A 197 4.88 -1.39 5.73
N VAL A 198 5.83 -2.09 6.34
CA VAL A 198 6.96 -1.44 7.04
C VAL A 198 7.92 -0.79 6.05
N LEU A 199 8.28 -1.50 4.96
CA LEU A 199 9.26 -1.00 4.00
C LEU A 199 8.74 0.18 3.18
N ASN A 200 7.46 0.20 2.85
CA ASN A 200 6.88 1.21 1.95
C ASN A 200 6.85 2.61 2.54
N LEU A 201 6.79 2.74 3.88
CA LEU A 201 7.00 4.02 4.56
C LEU A 201 8.32 4.69 4.15
N PHE A 202 9.38 3.89 4.00
CA PHE A 202 10.69 4.38 3.57
C PHE A 202 10.78 4.53 2.05
N SER A 203 10.19 3.60 1.28
CA SER A 203 10.20 3.64 -0.18
C SER A 203 9.58 4.93 -0.71
N GLY A 204 8.43 5.34 -0.16
CA GLY A 204 7.77 6.59 -0.52
C GLY A 204 8.70 7.79 -0.34
N PHE A 205 9.38 7.89 0.81
CA PHE A 205 10.30 9.00 1.06
C PHE A 205 11.56 8.96 0.20
N ILE A 206 12.11 7.78 -0.08
CA ILE A 206 13.25 7.66 -1.00
C ILE A 206 12.86 8.23 -2.37
N ILE A 207 11.72 7.84 -2.92
CA ILE A 207 11.25 8.30 -4.23
C ILE A 207 10.97 9.80 -4.23
N VAL A 208 10.33 10.33 -3.17
CA VAL A 208 10.03 11.75 -3.09
C VAL A 208 11.29 12.61 -2.96
N HIS A 209 12.34 12.14 -2.26
CA HIS A 209 13.63 12.85 -2.25
C HIS A 209 14.30 12.95 -3.63
N ILE A 210 14.00 12.00 -4.52
CA ILE A 210 14.53 12.01 -5.89
C ILE A 210 13.67 12.89 -6.77
N ILE A 211 12.35 12.70 -6.78
CA ILE A 211 11.42 13.37 -7.70
C ILE A 211 11.13 14.82 -7.27
N ASN A 212 10.97 15.06 -5.98
CA ASN A 212 10.54 16.34 -5.44
C ASN A 212 11.45 16.79 -4.28
N PRO A 213 12.73 17.08 -4.54
CA PRO A 213 13.66 17.52 -3.51
C PRO A 213 13.40 18.96 -3.07
N TYR A 214 13.25 19.16 -1.76
CA TYR A 214 13.18 20.49 -1.14
C TYR A 214 13.68 20.48 0.30
N GLU A 215 13.74 21.67 0.89
CA GLU A 215 14.09 21.87 2.28
C GLU A 215 12.88 22.41 3.04
N VAL A 216 12.58 21.76 4.17
CA VAL A 216 11.57 22.24 5.11
C VAL A 216 12.32 23.14 6.08
N LYS A 217 11.95 24.42 6.13
CA LYS A 217 12.48 25.33 7.15
C LYS A 217 11.83 25.02 8.49
N GLU A 218 12.55 25.24 9.60
CA GLU A 218 12.01 24.98 10.94
C GLU A 218 10.73 25.78 11.23
N GLU A 219 10.63 27.01 10.71
CA GLU A 219 9.44 27.87 10.81
C GLU A 219 8.20 27.27 10.14
N ASP A 220 8.39 26.43 9.11
CA ASP A 220 7.33 25.78 8.36
C ASP A 220 7.05 24.35 8.84
N ASP A 221 7.88 23.80 9.74
CA ASP A 221 7.74 22.43 10.26
C ASP A 221 6.75 22.33 11.44
N ILE A 222 5.58 22.92 11.24
CA ILE A 222 4.49 22.97 12.21
C ILE A 222 3.52 21.82 11.94
N LEU A 223 3.26 21.00 12.96
CA LEU A 223 2.23 19.98 12.94
C LEU A 223 1.02 20.46 13.74
N GLU A 224 0.02 21.02 13.06
CA GLU A 224 -1.28 21.34 13.65
C GLU A 224 -2.25 20.23 13.27
N LEU A 225 -2.65 19.46 14.27
CA LEU A 225 -3.64 18.41 14.12
C LEU A 225 -4.99 18.97 14.51
N GLN A 226 -6.04 18.63 13.76
CA GLN A 226 -7.39 18.93 14.21
C GLN A 226 -7.64 18.29 15.58
N GLU A 227 -8.17 19.08 16.51
CA GLU A 227 -8.76 18.52 17.71
C GLU A 227 -10.01 17.73 17.30
N ASP A 228 -10.02 16.44 17.62
CA ASP A 228 -11.21 15.61 17.42
C ASP A 228 -12.39 16.29 18.11
N LYS A 229 -13.49 16.48 17.38
CA LYS A 229 -14.75 16.87 17.99
C LYS A 229 -15.04 15.91 19.14
N LYS A 230 -15.56 16.43 20.26
CA LYS A 230 -16.03 15.59 21.38
C LYS A 230 -17.20 14.74 20.88
N GLN A 231 -16.86 13.55 20.41
CA GLN A 231 -17.77 12.56 19.92
C GLN A 231 -18.06 11.56 21.05
N THR A 232 -19.28 11.03 21.12
CA THR A 232 -19.55 9.94 22.06
C THR A 232 -19.02 8.61 21.51
N PHE A 233 -18.77 7.62 22.38
CA PHE A 233 -18.28 6.31 21.95
C PHE A 233 -19.20 5.64 20.92
N PHE A 234 -20.52 5.68 21.14
CA PHE A 234 -21.50 5.08 20.23
C PHE A 234 -21.67 5.84 18.91
N GLU A 235 -21.53 7.16 18.93
CA GLU A 235 -21.52 7.97 17.72
C GLU A 235 -20.29 7.64 16.86
N MET A 236 -19.10 7.51 17.47
CA MET A 236 -17.90 7.05 16.79
C MET A 236 -18.09 5.65 16.18
N LEU A 237 -18.66 4.71 16.95
CA LEU A 237 -18.92 3.36 16.43
C LEU A 237 -19.82 3.40 15.20
N GLY A 238 -20.93 4.17 15.24
CA GLY A 238 -21.83 4.32 14.11
C GLY A 238 -21.13 4.88 12.87
N GLU A 239 -20.32 5.92 13.04
CA GLU A 239 -19.56 6.52 11.92
C GLU A 239 -18.55 5.53 11.32
N TYR A 240 -17.76 4.83 12.13
CA TYR A 240 -16.75 3.89 11.61
C TYR A 240 -17.36 2.61 11.02
N ILE A 241 -18.53 2.15 11.51
CA ILE A 241 -19.29 1.08 10.84
C ILE A 241 -19.69 1.53 9.43
N MET A 242 -20.28 2.72 9.30
CA MET A 242 -20.71 3.24 8.00
C MET A 242 -19.54 3.57 7.08
N LEU A 243 -18.43 4.07 7.62
CA LEU A 243 -17.19 4.30 6.88
C LEU A 243 -16.64 2.98 6.33
N GLY A 244 -16.49 1.96 7.18
CA GLY A 244 -16.01 0.66 6.75
C GLY A 244 -16.91 -0.01 5.71
N PHE A 245 -18.23 0.14 5.84
CA PHE A 245 -19.18 -0.35 4.82
C PHE A 245 -19.03 0.40 3.50
N SER A 246 -18.90 1.73 3.56
CA SER A 246 -18.69 2.57 2.38
C SER A 246 -17.39 2.20 1.67
N ILE A 247 -16.30 1.94 2.40
CA ILE A 247 -15.03 1.46 1.83
C ILE A 247 -15.24 0.11 1.15
N ALA A 248 -15.87 -0.87 1.81
CA ALA A 248 -16.10 -2.20 1.24
C ALA A 248 -16.91 -2.15 -0.07
N VAL A 249 -17.99 -1.35 -0.10
CA VAL A 249 -18.83 -1.17 -1.30
C VAL A 249 -18.09 -0.41 -2.39
N THR A 250 -17.29 0.61 -2.03
CA THR A 250 -16.48 1.36 -3.00
C THR A 250 -15.46 0.46 -3.67
N VAL A 251 -14.73 -0.36 -2.90
CA VAL A 251 -13.79 -1.34 -3.44
C VAL A 251 -14.51 -2.34 -4.35
N ALA A 252 -15.66 -2.86 -3.94
CA ALA A 252 -16.45 -3.77 -4.76
C ALA A 252 -16.86 -3.14 -6.11
N ALA A 253 -17.37 -1.90 -6.08
CA ALA A 253 -17.76 -1.17 -7.28
C ALA A 253 -16.57 -0.90 -8.21
N MET A 254 -15.43 -0.48 -7.65
CA MET A 254 -14.19 -0.28 -8.41
C MET A 254 -13.73 -1.58 -9.07
N LEU A 255 -13.77 -2.71 -8.36
CA LEU A 255 -13.38 -4.01 -8.92
C LEU A 255 -14.29 -4.44 -10.07
N ILE A 256 -15.61 -4.32 -9.90
CA ILE A 256 -16.58 -4.62 -10.96
C ILE A 256 -16.28 -3.78 -12.20
N GLY A 257 -16.11 -2.46 -12.02
CA GLY A 257 -15.84 -1.53 -13.12
C GLY A 257 -14.52 -1.83 -13.84
N PHE A 258 -13.41 -1.93 -13.11
CA PHE A 258 -12.09 -2.13 -13.72
C PHE A 258 -11.91 -3.51 -14.35
N VAL A 259 -12.42 -4.58 -13.72
CA VAL A 259 -12.33 -5.92 -14.31
C VAL A 259 -13.15 -6.01 -15.59
N ALA A 260 -14.37 -5.45 -15.59
CA ALA A 260 -15.19 -5.40 -16.80
C ALA A 260 -14.52 -4.58 -17.91
N LEU A 261 -13.96 -3.41 -17.56
CA LEU A 261 -13.28 -2.54 -18.50
C LEU A 261 -12.05 -3.22 -19.13
N ILE A 262 -11.18 -3.83 -18.32
CA ILE A 262 -10.00 -4.54 -18.83
C ILE A 262 -10.42 -5.75 -19.68
N THR A 263 -11.47 -6.48 -19.30
CA THR A 263 -11.99 -7.59 -20.09
C THR A 263 -12.48 -7.12 -21.46
N ALA A 264 -13.23 -6.02 -21.51
CA ALA A 264 -13.70 -5.42 -22.76
C ALA A 264 -12.55 -4.94 -23.64
N ILE A 265 -11.58 -4.22 -23.06
CA ILE A 265 -10.40 -3.73 -23.79
C ILE A 265 -9.59 -4.91 -24.33
N ASN A 266 -9.38 -5.97 -23.54
CA ASN A 266 -8.69 -7.16 -23.99
C ASN A 266 -9.39 -7.83 -25.17
N GLY A 267 -10.72 -7.96 -25.14
CA GLY A 267 -11.49 -8.53 -26.25
C GLY A 267 -11.36 -7.72 -27.54
N VAL A 268 -11.40 -6.39 -27.45
CA VAL A 268 -11.17 -5.51 -28.61
C VAL A 268 -9.76 -5.69 -29.16
N PHE A 269 -8.75 -5.65 -28.30
CA PHE A 269 -7.35 -5.80 -28.74
C PHE A 269 -7.07 -7.19 -29.33
N ASP A 270 -7.61 -8.25 -28.74
CA ASP A 270 -7.46 -9.62 -29.24
C ASP A 270 -8.12 -9.78 -30.62
N SER A 271 -9.31 -9.21 -30.82
CA SER A 271 -10.00 -9.27 -32.12
C SER A 271 -9.31 -8.48 -33.24
N ILE A 272 -8.65 -7.36 -32.93
CA ILE A 272 -7.99 -6.50 -33.93
C ILE A 272 -6.53 -6.91 -34.16
N PHE A 273 -5.80 -7.24 -33.09
CA PHE A 273 -4.34 -7.44 -33.11
C PHE A 273 -3.90 -8.87 -32.78
N GLY A 274 -4.82 -9.76 -32.37
CA GLY A 274 -4.48 -11.12 -31.93
C GLY A 274 -3.69 -11.18 -30.61
N ILE A 275 -3.73 -10.11 -29.82
CA ILE A 275 -3.04 -10.00 -28.53
C ILE A 275 -3.87 -9.16 -27.56
N THR A 276 -3.92 -9.56 -26.30
CA THR A 276 -4.64 -8.79 -25.27
C THR A 276 -3.90 -7.50 -24.88
N PHE A 277 -4.64 -6.47 -24.49
CA PHE A 277 -4.05 -5.22 -24.00
C PHE A 277 -3.15 -5.45 -22.77
N GLN A 278 -3.56 -6.33 -21.85
CA GLN A 278 -2.72 -6.73 -20.72
C GLN A 278 -1.39 -7.33 -21.18
N SER A 279 -1.36 -8.12 -22.26
CA SER A 279 -0.11 -8.68 -22.79
C SER A 279 0.84 -7.62 -23.34
N ILE A 280 0.30 -6.61 -24.03
CA ILE A 280 1.09 -5.45 -24.50
C ILE A 280 1.69 -4.71 -23.30
N LEU A 281 0.88 -4.42 -22.27
CA LEU A 281 1.39 -3.83 -21.04
C LEU A 281 2.44 -4.72 -20.36
N GLY A 282 2.25 -6.04 -20.41
CA GLY A 282 3.22 -7.02 -19.96
C GLY A 282 4.58 -6.86 -20.63
N TYR A 283 4.62 -6.70 -21.96
CA TYR A 283 5.88 -6.43 -22.67
C TYR A 283 6.50 -5.08 -22.29
N ILE A 284 5.69 -4.05 -22.04
CA ILE A 284 6.17 -2.73 -21.60
C ILE A 284 6.79 -2.81 -20.19
N PHE A 285 6.19 -3.59 -19.30
CA PHE A 285 6.65 -3.74 -17.91
C PHE A 285 7.69 -4.86 -17.72
N SER A 286 7.88 -5.74 -18.71
CA SER A 286 8.85 -6.84 -18.65
C SER A 286 10.29 -6.38 -18.38
N PRO A 287 10.81 -5.30 -19.00
CA PRO A 287 12.14 -4.79 -18.68
C PRO A 287 12.25 -4.35 -17.21
N LEU A 288 11.20 -3.74 -16.67
CA LEU A 288 11.16 -3.34 -15.26
C LEU A 288 11.15 -4.58 -14.35
N ALA A 289 10.30 -5.57 -14.66
CA ALA A 289 10.26 -6.85 -13.94
C ALA A 289 11.63 -7.54 -13.93
N PHE A 290 12.29 -7.63 -15.07
CA PHE A 290 13.62 -8.20 -15.21
C PHE A 290 14.64 -7.46 -14.33
N VAL A 291 14.67 -6.13 -14.40
CA VAL A 291 15.56 -5.28 -13.60
C VAL A 291 15.31 -5.41 -12.10
N MET A 292 14.07 -5.68 -11.67
CA MET A 292 13.73 -6.00 -10.27
C MET A 292 14.20 -7.39 -9.83
N GLY A 293 14.83 -8.16 -10.72
CA GLY A 293 15.45 -9.45 -10.43
C GLY A 293 14.52 -10.65 -10.61
N ILE A 294 13.46 -10.50 -11.42
CA ILE A 294 12.57 -11.58 -11.86
C ILE A 294 13.25 -12.35 -13.01
N PRO A 295 13.20 -13.70 -13.02
CA PRO A 295 13.75 -14.51 -14.12
C PRO A 295 13.17 -14.13 -15.47
N THR A 296 13.97 -14.25 -16.53
CA THR A 296 13.54 -13.92 -17.92
C THR A 296 12.36 -14.76 -18.40
N SER A 297 12.22 -16.00 -17.91
CA SER A 297 11.08 -16.87 -18.22
C SER A 297 9.76 -16.39 -17.60
N GLU A 298 9.83 -15.58 -16.53
CA GLU A 298 8.68 -15.14 -15.74
C GLU A 298 8.38 -13.64 -15.92
N MET A 299 9.28 -12.88 -16.58
CA MET A 299 9.21 -11.42 -16.65
C MET A 299 7.96 -10.90 -17.36
N LEU A 300 7.42 -11.65 -18.35
CA LEU A 300 6.21 -11.27 -19.06
C LEU A 300 4.99 -11.34 -18.15
N GLN A 301 4.78 -12.47 -17.48
CA GLN A 301 3.68 -12.65 -16.52
C GLN A 301 3.79 -11.68 -15.35
N ALA A 302 5.00 -11.50 -14.81
CA ALA A 302 5.24 -10.49 -13.78
C ALA A 302 4.95 -9.07 -14.26
N GLY A 303 5.38 -8.72 -15.47
CA GLY A 303 5.11 -7.43 -16.09
C GLY A 303 3.61 -7.18 -16.25
N GLN A 304 2.83 -8.20 -16.64
CA GLN A 304 1.37 -8.11 -16.74
C GLN A 304 0.76 -7.79 -15.37
N ILE A 305 1.14 -8.50 -14.31
CA ILE A 305 0.64 -8.26 -12.94
C ILE A 305 1.01 -6.85 -12.45
N MET A 306 2.26 -6.44 -12.67
CA MET A 306 2.73 -5.10 -12.28
C MET A 306 1.95 -4.00 -13.01
N ALA A 307 1.68 -4.18 -14.29
CA ALA A 307 0.91 -3.23 -15.08
C ALA A 307 -0.57 -3.22 -14.70
N THR A 308 -1.18 -4.39 -14.44
CA THR A 308 -2.57 -4.51 -13.97
C THR A 308 -2.76 -3.66 -12.72
N LYS A 309 -1.82 -3.70 -11.77
CA LYS A 309 -1.89 -2.84 -10.57
C LYS A 309 -1.96 -1.35 -10.95
N LEU A 310 -1.09 -0.90 -11.84
CA LEU A 310 -1.01 0.52 -12.19
C LEU A 310 -2.31 1.02 -12.86
N VAL A 311 -2.86 0.24 -13.79
CA VAL A 311 -4.02 0.66 -14.60
C VAL A 311 -5.37 0.36 -13.96
N THR A 312 -5.42 -0.59 -13.02
CA THR A 312 -6.62 -0.89 -12.24
C THR A 312 -6.37 -0.56 -10.77
N ASN A 313 -6.05 -1.57 -9.96
CA ASN A 313 -5.65 -1.44 -8.57
C ASN A 313 -4.95 -2.72 -8.08
N GLU A 314 -4.46 -2.67 -6.85
CA GLU A 314 -3.74 -3.75 -6.21
C GLU A 314 -4.60 -4.98 -5.90
N PHE A 315 -5.90 -4.84 -5.67
CA PHE A 315 -6.79 -5.98 -5.45
C PHE A 315 -6.92 -6.85 -6.70
N VAL A 316 -7.17 -6.24 -7.87
CA VAL A 316 -7.23 -6.99 -9.14
C VAL A 316 -5.90 -7.71 -9.39
N ALA A 317 -4.79 -7.00 -9.20
CA ALA A 317 -3.46 -7.56 -9.45
C ALA A 317 -3.09 -8.68 -8.46
N MET A 318 -3.51 -8.61 -7.19
CA MET A 318 -3.31 -9.69 -6.21
C MET A 318 -4.18 -10.91 -6.54
N LEU A 319 -5.41 -10.73 -7.02
CA LEU A 319 -6.24 -11.85 -7.51
C LEU A 319 -5.58 -12.54 -8.72
N ASP A 320 -5.03 -11.76 -9.65
CA ASP A 320 -4.33 -12.30 -10.80
C ASP A 320 -3.05 -13.04 -10.40
N LEU A 321 -2.28 -12.50 -9.45
CA LEU A 321 -1.13 -13.21 -8.88
C LEU A 321 -1.56 -14.54 -8.25
N GLY A 322 -2.66 -14.57 -7.50
CA GLY A 322 -3.18 -15.80 -6.87
C GLY A 322 -3.50 -16.92 -7.86
N LYS A 323 -3.91 -16.58 -9.09
CA LYS A 323 -4.22 -17.57 -10.14
C LYS A 323 -2.98 -18.22 -10.74
N VAL A 324 -1.88 -17.48 -10.84
CA VAL A 324 -0.64 -17.93 -11.52
C VAL A 324 0.51 -18.22 -10.56
N ALA A 325 0.34 -17.98 -9.26
CA ALA A 325 1.40 -18.15 -8.26
C ALA A 325 2.00 -19.56 -8.22
N GLY A 326 1.23 -20.59 -8.60
CA GLY A 326 1.71 -21.97 -8.68
C GLY A 326 2.72 -22.23 -9.80
N ASP A 327 2.69 -21.41 -10.86
CA ASP A 327 3.57 -21.51 -12.03
C ASP A 327 4.82 -20.63 -11.91
N LEU A 328 4.88 -19.77 -10.89
CA LEU A 328 5.95 -18.81 -10.66
C LEU A 328 6.92 -19.28 -9.57
N SER A 329 8.20 -18.92 -9.70
CA SER A 329 9.16 -19.15 -8.63
C SER A 329 8.77 -18.40 -7.33
N ALA A 330 9.08 -19.00 -6.17
CA ALA A 330 8.82 -18.39 -4.87
C ALA A 330 9.47 -16.98 -4.72
N ARG A 331 10.58 -16.74 -5.43
CA ARG A 331 11.24 -15.44 -5.50
C ARG A 331 10.35 -14.41 -6.21
N THR A 332 9.79 -14.76 -7.36
CA THR A 332 8.92 -13.88 -8.14
C THR A 332 7.62 -13.58 -7.41
N VAL A 333 7.00 -14.60 -6.81
CA VAL A 333 5.82 -14.40 -5.94
C VAL A 333 6.14 -13.43 -4.80
N GLY A 334 7.31 -13.54 -4.16
CA GLY A 334 7.72 -12.62 -3.10
C GLY A 334 7.94 -11.18 -3.60
N ILE A 335 8.61 -11.00 -4.73
CA ILE A 335 8.85 -9.67 -5.34
C ILE A 335 7.50 -9.01 -5.70
N LEU A 336 6.63 -9.74 -6.39
CA LEU A 336 5.31 -9.23 -6.78
C LEU A 336 4.46 -8.93 -5.55
N SER A 337 4.42 -9.83 -4.57
CA SER A 337 3.64 -9.62 -3.35
C SER A 337 4.03 -8.32 -2.62
N ILE A 338 5.33 -8.00 -2.52
CA ILE A 338 5.78 -6.74 -1.91
C ILE A 338 5.45 -5.53 -2.80
N PHE A 339 5.65 -5.65 -4.12
CA PHE A 339 5.34 -4.60 -5.09
C PHE A 339 3.86 -4.20 -5.07
N LEU A 340 2.97 -5.18 -4.86
CA LEU A 340 1.53 -4.97 -4.93
C LEU A 340 0.95 -4.21 -3.73
N VAL A 341 1.60 -4.19 -2.56
CA VAL A 341 1.03 -3.63 -1.32
C VAL A 341 1.25 -2.09 -1.25
N SER A 342 0.58 -1.34 -2.12
CA SER A 342 0.51 0.13 -2.09
C SER A 342 -0.68 0.62 -2.91
N PHE A 343 -1.23 1.78 -2.55
CA PHE A 343 -2.27 2.45 -3.34
C PHE A 343 -1.76 3.15 -4.60
N ALA A 344 -0.49 3.02 -4.96
CA ALA A 344 0.05 3.63 -6.17
C ALA A 344 -0.54 2.99 -7.46
N ASN A 345 -1.64 3.55 -7.95
CA ASN A 345 -2.37 3.22 -9.18
C ASN A 345 -3.11 4.47 -9.71
N PHE A 346 -3.66 4.44 -10.92
CA PHE A 346 -4.34 5.61 -11.50
C PHE A 346 -5.71 5.95 -10.88
N SER A 347 -6.31 5.04 -10.11
CA SER A 347 -7.61 5.24 -9.48
C SER A 347 -7.55 5.88 -8.08
N SER A 348 -6.35 5.89 -7.48
CA SER A 348 -6.04 6.41 -6.15
C SER A 348 -5.58 7.87 -6.19
#